data_AF-A0A3N5R9C0-F1
#
_entry.id   AF-A0A3N5R9C0-F1
#
_cell.length_a   1.000
_cell.length_b   1.000
_cell.length_c   1.000
_cell.angle_alpha   90.00
_cell.angle_beta   90.00
_cell.angle_gamma   90.00
#
_symmetry.space_group_name_H-M   'P 1'
#
loop_
_entity.id
_entity.type
_entity.pdbx_description
1 polymer ?
#
loop_
_entity_poly.entity_id
_entity_poly.type
_entity_poly.pdbx_seq_one_letter_code
_entity_poly.pdbx_strand_id
1 'polypeptide(L)'
;METLTPTLLVWWRYGKEHGQDECRCNDPQVVDAHLHRKIDPFRQTPQEKWRWFQASPNLIVENWEDSPGSAGPDTHIYYLLDKGLAVIENIHFPAPDDNWKWYIHIADFIYNEELGSWLMKDMFVDVCVEANNRTYQIFDLPDLACALDAGLITHQDSRRILERVDWLVKQIVGGKFPFEEIECGRQACQRLGWSTE
;
A
#
# COMPACT_ATOMS: atom_id res chain seq x y z
N MET A 1 0.41 -24.76 -8.36
CA MET A 1 -0.45 -23.57 -8.44
C MET A 1 -0.67 -23.08 -7.02
N GLU A 2 -0.29 -21.84 -6.71
CA GLU A 2 -0.47 -21.29 -5.37
C GLU A 2 -1.95 -21.00 -5.10
N THR A 3 -2.41 -21.44 -3.94
CA THR A 3 -3.78 -21.26 -3.46
C THR A 3 -3.99 -19.81 -3.05
N LEU A 4 -5.04 -19.17 -3.55
CA LEU A 4 -5.47 -17.85 -3.08
C LEU A 4 -6.11 -18.01 -1.71
N THR A 5 -5.47 -17.45 -0.69
CA THR A 5 -6.00 -17.51 0.68
C THR A 5 -6.61 -16.15 1.02
N PRO A 6 -7.89 -16.12 1.40
CA PRO A 6 -8.48 -14.91 1.92
C PRO A 6 -7.68 -14.30 3.08
N THR A 7 -7.58 -12.98 3.09
CA THR A 7 -6.85 -12.27 4.13
C THR A 7 -7.47 -10.90 4.36
N LEU A 8 -6.87 -10.12 5.25
CA LEU A 8 -7.22 -8.73 5.48
C LEU A 8 -5.93 -7.95 5.75
N LEU A 9 -5.80 -6.79 5.11
CA LEU A 9 -4.77 -5.82 5.42
C LEU A 9 -5.43 -4.52 5.87
N VAL A 10 -4.98 -3.99 7.00
CA VAL A 10 -5.49 -2.76 7.61
C VAL A 10 -4.35 -1.78 7.78
N TRP A 11 -4.59 -0.53 7.36
CA TRP A 11 -3.69 0.55 7.70
C TRP A 11 -3.73 0.80 9.20
N TRP A 12 -2.59 0.68 9.86
CA TRP A 12 -2.47 0.77 11.31
C TRP A 12 -2.92 2.12 11.89
N ARG A 13 -2.88 3.22 11.12
CA ARG A 13 -3.26 4.58 11.57
C ARG A 13 -2.53 5.00 12.86
N TYR A 14 -1.26 4.63 12.99
CA TYR A 14 -0.48 4.95 14.19
C TYR A 14 -0.22 6.46 14.36
N GLY A 15 -0.17 7.22 13.26
CA GLY A 15 0.15 8.65 13.27
C GLY A 15 -0.63 9.46 12.24
N LYS A 16 0.08 10.41 11.62
CA LYS A 16 -0.44 11.26 10.54
C LYS A 16 -1.06 10.40 9.43
N GLU A 17 -2.25 10.79 8.99
CA GLU A 17 -2.90 10.29 7.78
C GLU A 17 -2.72 11.30 6.64
N HIS A 18 -2.83 10.86 5.38
CA HIS A 18 -2.82 11.77 4.23
C HIS A 18 -3.85 12.90 4.41
N GLY A 19 -3.43 14.13 4.11
CA GLY A 19 -4.26 15.33 4.21
C GLY A 19 -4.41 15.92 5.62
N GLN A 20 -3.71 15.37 6.63
CA GLN A 20 -3.58 16.00 7.94
C GLN A 20 -2.29 16.81 8.03
N ASP A 21 -2.35 18.04 8.54
CA ASP A 21 -1.15 18.89 8.65
C ASP A 21 -0.28 18.51 9.86
N GLU A 22 -0.84 17.85 10.87
CA GLU A 22 -0.19 17.60 12.15
C GLU A 22 0.40 16.18 12.24
N CYS A 23 1.72 16.09 12.45
CA CYS A 23 2.38 14.84 12.82
C CYS A 23 2.28 14.61 14.32
N ARG A 24 1.46 13.65 14.72
CA ARG A 24 1.35 13.21 16.11
C ARG A 24 1.05 11.72 16.19
N CYS A 25 1.49 11.09 17.27
CA CYS A 25 1.04 9.76 17.65
C CYS A 25 -0.45 9.82 18.00
N ASN A 26 -1.25 8.93 17.40
CA ASN A 26 -2.62 8.74 17.82
C ASN A 26 -2.68 8.05 19.18
N ASP A 27 -3.69 8.38 19.98
CA ASP A 27 -3.95 7.68 21.23
C ASP A 27 -4.20 6.18 20.95
N PRO A 28 -3.66 5.25 21.77
CA PRO A 28 -3.88 3.82 21.58
C PRO A 28 -5.34 3.42 21.43
N GLN A 29 -6.28 4.10 22.11
CA GLN A 29 -7.72 3.83 21.99
C GLN A 29 -8.27 4.24 20.63
N VAL A 30 -7.72 5.30 20.02
CA VAL A 30 -8.09 5.74 18.66
C VAL A 30 -7.61 4.73 17.63
N VAL A 31 -6.37 4.23 17.79
CA VAL A 31 -5.79 3.18 16.95
C VAL A 31 -6.64 1.90 17.05
N ASP A 32 -6.90 1.44 18.27
CA ASP A 32 -7.70 0.23 18.53
C ASP A 32 -9.11 0.33 17.94
N ALA A 33 -9.81 1.44 18.21
CA ALA A 33 -11.13 1.69 17.65
C ALA A 33 -11.12 1.81 16.11
N HIS A 34 -10.01 2.22 15.50
CA HIS A 34 -9.86 2.23 14.04
C HIS A 34 -9.70 0.80 13.50
N LEU A 35 -8.82 0.00 14.09
CA LEU A 35 -8.59 -1.39 13.69
C LEU A 35 -9.89 -2.19 13.76
N HIS A 36 -10.61 -2.15 14.88
CA HIS A 36 -11.88 -2.85 15.03
C HIS A 36 -12.96 -2.39 14.05
N ARG A 37 -13.03 -1.08 13.77
CA ARG A 37 -13.96 -0.52 12.76
C ARG A 37 -13.70 -1.03 11.34
N LYS A 38 -12.48 -1.47 11.03
CA LYS A 38 -12.13 -2.07 9.74
C LYS A 38 -12.30 -3.58 9.76
N ILE A 39 -11.82 -4.23 10.82
CA ILE A 39 -11.79 -5.70 10.94
C ILE A 39 -13.18 -6.28 11.15
N ASP A 40 -13.99 -5.71 12.04
CA ASP A 40 -15.28 -6.31 12.41
C ASP A 40 -16.28 -6.34 11.24
N PRO A 41 -16.45 -5.25 10.46
CA PRO A 41 -17.29 -5.29 9.27
C PRO A 41 -16.75 -6.23 8.19
N PHE A 42 -15.43 -6.31 8.01
CA PHE A 42 -14.83 -7.25 7.06
C PHE A 42 -15.17 -8.70 7.41
N ARG A 43 -15.09 -9.08 8.68
CA ARG A 43 -15.43 -10.43 9.15
C ARG A 43 -16.91 -10.80 8.93
N GLN A 44 -17.78 -9.79 8.84
CA GLN A 44 -19.21 -9.96 8.54
C GLN A 44 -19.51 -9.87 7.04
N THR A 45 -18.52 -9.49 6.22
CA THR A 45 -18.68 -9.34 4.78
C THR A 45 -18.73 -10.72 4.13
N PRO A 46 -19.71 -11.00 3.25
CA PRO A 46 -19.75 -12.24 2.48
C PRO A 46 -18.48 -12.43 1.64
N GLN A 47 -18.03 -13.67 1.48
CA GLN A 47 -16.75 -13.99 0.83
C GLN A 47 -16.67 -13.48 -0.61
N GLU A 48 -17.79 -13.46 -1.34
CA GLU A 48 -17.89 -12.94 -2.70
C GLU A 48 -17.64 -11.42 -2.80
N LYS A 49 -17.66 -10.71 -1.67
CA LYS A 49 -17.34 -9.29 -1.56
C LYS A 49 -15.98 -9.03 -0.90
N TRP A 50 -15.19 -10.07 -0.64
CA TRP A 50 -13.86 -9.89 -0.08
C TRP A 50 -12.93 -9.25 -1.08
N ARG A 51 -12.17 -8.26 -0.60
CA ARG A 51 -11.31 -7.44 -1.44
C ARG A 51 -9.84 -7.76 -1.28
N TRP A 52 -9.43 -8.58 -0.30
CA TRP A 52 -8.03 -8.94 -0.04
C TRP A 52 -7.80 -10.45 -0.13
N PHE A 53 -6.79 -10.84 -0.89
CA PHE A 53 -6.33 -12.22 -0.97
C PHE A 53 -4.80 -12.29 -0.92
N GLN A 54 -4.27 -13.21 -0.12
CA GLN A 54 -2.87 -13.61 -0.14
C GLN A 54 -2.64 -14.47 -1.38
N ALA A 55 -1.82 -14.00 -2.31
CA ALA A 55 -1.50 -14.68 -3.55
C ALA A 55 -0.23 -15.54 -3.45
N SER A 56 0.74 -15.10 -2.64
CA SER A 56 1.96 -15.84 -2.27
C SER A 56 2.41 -15.41 -0.88
N PRO A 57 3.42 -16.04 -0.23
CA PRO A 57 3.88 -15.64 1.10
C PRO A 57 4.26 -14.16 1.25
N ASN A 58 4.68 -13.50 0.16
CA ASN A 58 5.13 -12.09 0.17
C ASN A 58 4.24 -11.17 -0.68
N LEU A 59 3.06 -11.64 -1.11
CA LEU A 59 2.15 -10.88 -1.97
C LEU A 59 0.70 -10.97 -1.48
N ILE A 60 0.12 -9.81 -1.20
CA ILE A 60 -1.33 -9.64 -1.03
C ILE A 60 -1.83 -8.78 -2.18
N VAL A 61 -2.98 -9.13 -2.74
CA VAL A 61 -3.69 -8.33 -3.73
C VAL A 61 -4.94 -7.73 -3.13
N GLU A 62 -5.24 -6.48 -3.49
CA GLU A 62 -6.50 -5.81 -3.19
C GLU A 62 -7.21 -5.33 -4.45
N ASN A 63 -8.52 -5.59 -4.53
CA ASN A 63 -9.40 -4.87 -5.46
C ASN A 63 -9.77 -3.51 -4.86
N TRP A 64 -9.36 -2.39 -5.48
CA TRP A 64 -9.55 -1.04 -4.94
C TRP A 64 -10.76 -0.27 -5.51
N GLU A 65 -11.74 -0.99 -6.06
CA GLU A 65 -12.85 -0.42 -6.84
C GLU A 65 -13.72 0.63 -6.08
N ASP A 66 -13.98 0.48 -4.78
CA ASP A 66 -14.91 1.39 -4.05
C ASP A 66 -14.24 2.60 -3.34
N SER A 67 -13.05 3.06 -3.76
CA SER A 67 -12.37 4.20 -3.12
C SER A 67 -12.59 5.52 -3.87
N PRO A 68 -12.92 6.64 -3.19
CA PRO A 68 -13.28 7.87 -3.87
C PRO A 68 -12.08 8.55 -4.56
N GLY A 69 -12.32 9.06 -5.78
CA GLY A 69 -11.56 10.13 -6.42
C GLY A 69 -10.49 9.69 -7.43
N SER A 70 -9.76 8.61 -7.15
CA SER A 70 -8.60 8.19 -7.97
C SER A 70 -8.49 6.69 -8.23
N ALA A 71 -9.52 5.91 -7.89
CA ALA A 71 -9.62 4.49 -8.21
C ALA A 71 -10.71 4.25 -9.27
N GLY A 72 -10.53 3.20 -10.06
CA GLY A 72 -11.46 2.71 -11.07
C GLY A 72 -11.51 1.17 -11.07
N PRO A 73 -12.32 0.57 -11.96
CA PRO A 73 -12.47 -0.89 -12.06
C PRO A 73 -11.18 -1.65 -12.38
N ASP A 74 -10.19 -0.96 -12.94
CA ASP A 74 -8.86 -1.47 -13.29
C ASP A 74 -7.78 -1.13 -12.25
N THR A 75 -8.16 -0.52 -11.12
CA THR A 75 -7.23 -0.14 -10.06
C THR A 75 -7.07 -1.27 -9.06
N HIS A 76 -5.85 -1.74 -8.91
CA HIS A 76 -5.48 -2.82 -8.01
C HIS A 76 -4.29 -2.42 -7.13
N ILE A 77 -4.24 -2.96 -5.91
CA ILE A 77 -3.09 -2.77 -5.01
C ILE A 77 -2.36 -4.08 -4.84
N TYR A 78 -1.03 -4.02 -4.94
CA TYR A 78 -0.11 -5.12 -4.72
C TYR A 78 0.77 -4.81 -3.52
N TYR A 79 0.57 -5.54 -2.42
CA TYR A 79 1.39 -5.43 -1.23
C TYR A 79 2.57 -6.39 -1.31
N LEU A 80 3.75 -5.86 -1.61
CA LEU A 80 5.00 -6.60 -1.70
C LEU A 80 5.68 -6.60 -0.33
N LEU A 81 5.34 -7.61 0.47
CA LEU A 81 5.63 -7.61 1.91
C LEU A 81 7.13 -7.61 2.20
N ASP A 82 7.92 -8.36 1.43
CA ASP A 82 9.37 -8.45 1.53
C ASP A 82 10.08 -7.16 1.08
N LYS A 83 9.47 -6.42 0.16
CA LYS A 83 10.02 -5.16 -0.37
C LYS A 83 9.59 -3.95 0.45
N GLY A 84 8.57 -4.10 1.29
CA GLY A 84 7.99 -3.01 2.07
C GLY A 84 7.32 -1.97 1.17
N LEU A 85 6.56 -2.42 0.18
CA LEU A 85 5.85 -1.56 -0.76
C LEU A 85 4.37 -1.92 -0.84
N ALA A 86 3.50 -0.91 -0.89
CA ALA A 86 2.14 -1.07 -1.41
C ALA A 86 2.08 -0.35 -2.77
N VAL A 87 1.90 -1.12 -3.84
CA VAL A 87 1.93 -0.61 -5.22
C VAL A 87 0.52 -0.56 -5.77
N ILE A 88 0.02 0.64 -6.02
CA ILE A 88 -1.27 0.89 -6.66
C ILE A 88 -1.03 0.98 -8.17
N GLU A 89 -1.66 0.12 -8.95
CA GLU A 89 -1.66 0.17 -10.41
C GLU A 89 -2.92 0.88 -10.93
N ASN A 90 -2.78 1.65 -12.01
CA ASN A 90 -3.85 2.38 -12.69
C ASN A 90 -4.53 3.36 -11.74
N ILE A 91 -3.75 4.26 -11.15
CA ILE A 91 -4.30 5.38 -10.40
C ILE A 91 -4.84 6.44 -11.37
N HIS A 92 -6.03 6.96 -11.09
CA HIS A 92 -6.74 7.90 -11.95
C HIS A 92 -6.68 9.31 -11.37
N PHE A 93 -5.65 10.08 -11.73
CA PHE A 93 -5.59 11.50 -11.38
C PHE A 93 -6.19 12.37 -12.48
N PRO A 94 -6.83 13.51 -12.13
CA PRO A 94 -7.25 14.49 -13.12
C PRO A 94 -6.03 15.17 -13.75
N ALA A 95 -6.19 15.68 -14.97
CA ALA A 95 -5.18 16.52 -15.60
C ALA A 95 -4.77 17.69 -14.68
N PRO A 96 -3.47 18.05 -14.61
CA PRO A 96 -2.38 17.62 -15.50
C PRO A 96 -1.65 16.33 -15.07
N ASP A 97 -2.10 15.67 -14.01
CA ASP A 97 -1.41 14.54 -13.38
C ASP A 97 -1.88 13.16 -13.88
N ASP A 98 -2.63 13.12 -14.99
CA ASP A 98 -3.23 11.92 -15.59
C ASP A 98 -2.24 10.94 -16.21
N ASN A 99 -0.95 11.30 -16.26
CA ASN A 99 0.12 10.43 -16.77
C ASN A 99 0.69 9.46 -15.71
N TRP A 100 0.38 9.66 -14.43
CA TRP A 100 0.79 8.74 -13.37
C TRP A 100 0.04 7.43 -13.50
N LYS A 101 0.77 6.35 -13.72
CA LYS A 101 0.18 5.00 -13.77
C LYS A 101 0.26 4.32 -12.41
N TRP A 102 1.33 4.58 -11.67
CA TRP A 102 1.64 3.88 -10.43
C TRP A 102 1.74 4.85 -9.27
N TYR A 103 1.20 4.45 -8.14
CA TYR A 103 1.40 5.13 -6.86
C TYR A 103 1.93 4.11 -5.85
N ILE A 104 3.10 4.38 -5.28
CA ILE A 104 3.83 3.41 -4.47
C ILE A 104 4.06 3.99 -3.08
N HIS A 105 3.42 3.39 -2.08
CA HIS A 105 3.71 3.68 -0.69
C HIS A 105 4.94 2.91 -0.23
N ILE A 106 5.85 3.60 0.48
CA ILE A 106 6.83 2.93 1.33
C ILE A 106 6.11 2.51 2.61
N ALA A 107 6.19 1.21 2.93
CA ALA A 107 5.39 0.64 4.01
C ALA A 107 6.14 -0.45 4.79
N ASP A 108 5.75 -0.68 6.04
CA ASP A 108 6.07 -1.90 6.75
C ASP A 108 4.82 -2.73 6.99
N PHE A 109 4.99 -4.05 7.00
CA PHE A 109 3.90 -4.99 7.18
C PHE A 109 4.19 -5.90 8.37
N ILE A 110 3.21 -6.05 9.24
CA ILE A 110 3.29 -6.94 10.40
C ILE A 110 1.99 -7.74 10.46
N TYR A 111 2.09 -9.07 10.53
CA TYR A 111 0.93 -9.89 10.81
C TYR A 111 0.62 -9.86 12.31
N ASN A 112 -0.60 -9.49 12.67
CA ASN A 112 -1.08 -9.52 14.04
C ASN A 112 -1.93 -10.78 14.24
N GLU A 113 -1.40 -11.75 14.99
CA GLU A 113 -2.07 -13.05 15.22
C GLU A 113 -3.36 -12.91 16.03
N GLU A 114 -3.41 -11.99 16.99
CA GLU A 114 -4.60 -11.74 17.83
C GLU A 114 -5.75 -11.18 16.99
N LEU A 115 -5.44 -10.27 16.08
CA LEU A 115 -6.41 -9.67 15.16
C LEU A 115 -6.67 -10.53 13.92
N GLY A 116 -5.82 -11.52 13.64
CA GLY A 116 -5.87 -12.35 12.44
C GLY A 116 -5.80 -11.51 11.16
N SER A 117 -4.97 -10.46 11.15
CA SER A 117 -4.90 -9.50 10.05
C SER A 117 -3.48 -8.94 9.88
N TRP A 118 -3.18 -8.52 8.65
CA TRP A 118 -1.99 -7.74 8.35
C TRP A 118 -2.20 -6.28 8.74
N LEU A 119 -1.19 -5.70 9.38
CA LEU A 119 -1.12 -4.28 9.68
C LEU A 119 -0.09 -3.65 8.76
N MET A 120 -0.51 -2.62 8.02
CA MET A 120 0.38 -1.78 7.22
C MET A 120 0.69 -0.50 7.99
N LYS A 121 1.97 -0.27 8.25
CA LYS A 121 2.49 1.01 8.74
C LYS A 121 2.95 1.83 7.53
N ASP A 122 2.35 2.98 7.35
CA ASP A 122 2.81 3.99 6.40
C ASP A 122 4.14 4.60 6.86
N MET A 123 5.05 4.79 5.91
CA MET A 123 6.39 5.30 6.15
C MET A 123 6.66 6.67 5.49
N PHE A 124 5.58 7.43 5.28
CA PHE A 124 5.49 8.86 4.95
C PHE A 124 6.11 9.30 3.64
N VAL A 125 6.60 8.38 2.81
CA VAL A 125 7.21 8.70 1.52
C VAL A 125 6.52 7.87 0.46
N ASP A 126 6.09 8.55 -0.59
CA ASP A 126 5.44 7.92 -1.73
C ASP A 126 6.22 8.20 -3.01
N VAL A 127 6.07 7.30 -3.97
CA VAL A 127 6.68 7.42 -5.30
C VAL A 127 5.60 7.21 -6.35
N CYS A 128 5.38 8.21 -7.20
CA CYS A 128 4.58 8.05 -8.42
C CYS A 128 5.48 7.66 -9.58
N VAL A 129 4.98 6.82 -10.48
CA VAL A 129 5.67 6.43 -11.71
C VAL A 129 4.72 6.58 -12.90
N GLU A 130 5.19 7.23 -13.96
CA GLU A 130 4.42 7.41 -15.20
C GLU A 130 4.23 6.09 -15.94
N ALA A 131 3.31 6.08 -16.91
CA ALA A 131 3.04 4.90 -17.76
C ALA A 131 4.27 4.37 -18.54
N ASN A 132 5.31 5.18 -18.72
CA ASN A 132 6.58 4.74 -19.33
C ASN A 132 7.47 3.89 -18.38
N ASN A 133 7.07 3.72 -17.11
CA ASN A 133 7.79 2.97 -16.08
C ASN A 133 9.25 3.45 -15.85
N ARG A 134 9.54 4.72 -16.12
CA ARG A 134 10.88 5.31 -16.05
C ARG A 134 10.89 6.67 -15.37
N THR A 135 9.94 7.53 -15.71
CA THR A 135 9.77 8.83 -15.06
C THR A 135 9.06 8.62 -13.73
N TYR A 136 9.62 9.20 -12.68
CA TYR A 136 9.07 9.09 -11.34
C TYR A 136 9.17 10.43 -10.60
N GLN A 137 8.36 10.57 -9.56
CA GLN A 137 8.43 11.67 -8.61
C GLN A 137 8.29 11.12 -7.19
N ILE A 138 9.08 11.68 -6.27
CA ILE A 138 9.02 11.35 -4.84
C ILE A 138 8.21 12.43 -4.15
N PHE A 139 7.28 12.02 -3.29
CA PHE A 139 6.41 12.89 -2.51
C PHE A 139 6.69 12.75 -1.00
N ASP A 140 6.18 13.70 -0.24
CA ASP A 140 6.03 13.63 1.22
C ASP A 140 7.32 13.47 2.05
N LEU A 141 8.48 13.79 1.47
CA LEU A 141 9.74 13.93 2.24
C LEU A 141 9.63 14.90 3.45
N PRO A 142 8.88 16.02 3.40
CA PRO A 142 8.63 16.83 4.59
C PRO A 142 7.86 16.09 5.69
N ASP A 143 6.97 15.16 5.32
CA ASP A 143 6.21 14.36 6.28
C ASP A 143 7.09 13.32 6.96
N LEU A 144 8.08 12.76 6.25
CA LEU A 144 9.12 11.94 6.86
C LEU A 144 9.88 12.69 7.96
N ALA A 145 10.27 13.94 7.71
CA ALA A 145 10.96 14.77 8.69
C ALA A 145 10.05 15.08 9.89
N CYS A 146 8.81 15.48 9.61
CA CYS A 146 7.80 15.78 10.61
C CYS A 146 7.46 14.55 11.48
N ALA A 147 7.40 13.36 10.89
CA ALA A 147 7.19 12.10 11.61
C ALA A 147 8.38 11.76 12.52
N LEU A 148 9.61 12.03 12.09
CA LEU A 148 10.79 11.84 12.94
C LEU A 148 10.78 12.81 14.12
N ASP A 149 10.50 14.10 13.89
CA ASP A 149 10.44 15.12 14.93
C ASP A 149 9.32 14.83 15.95
N ALA A 150 8.19 14.28 15.50
CA ALA A 150 7.07 13.87 16.33
C ALA A 150 7.27 12.52 17.04
N GLY A 151 8.35 11.78 16.76
CA GLY A 151 8.61 10.47 17.34
C GLY A 151 7.72 9.33 16.80
N LEU A 152 7.06 9.53 15.66
CA LEU A 152 6.29 8.49 14.95
C LEU A 152 7.18 7.39 14.35
N ILE A 153 8.42 7.77 14.06
CA ILE A 153 9.47 6.91 13.56
C ILE A 153 10.77 7.21 14.31
N THR A 154 11.65 6.21 14.37
CA THR A 154 12.98 6.35 14.93
C THR A 154 13.99 6.79 13.87
N HIS A 155 15.19 7.21 14.27
CA HIS A 155 16.29 7.43 13.32
C HIS A 155 16.63 6.17 12.50
N GLN A 156 16.49 4.98 13.10
CA GLN A 156 16.71 3.72 12.40
C GLN A 156 15.64 3.48 11.33
N ASP A 157 14.39 3.82 11.62
CA ASP A 157 13.30 3.80 10.64
C ASP A 157 13.57 4.77 9.50
N SER A 158 13.92 6.03 9.79
CA SER A 158 14.24 7.02 8.75
C SER A 158 15.36 6.54 7.82
N ARG A 159 16.42 5.94 8.38
CA ARG A 159 17.50 5.35 7.57
C ARG A 159 16.96 4.27 6.64
N ARG A 160 16.17 3.34 7.17
CA ARG A 160 15.58 2.22 6.40
C ARG A 160 14.62 2.70 5.32
N ILE A 161 13.86 3.75 5.58
CA ILE A 161 12.98 4.41 4.60
C ILE A 161 13.82 4.95 3.45
N LEU A 162 14.85 5.74 3.75
CA LEU A 162 15.73 6.32 2.75
C LEU A 162 16.45 5.24 1.91
N GLU A 163 16.94 4.18 2.54
CA GLU A 163 17.56 3.03 1.86
C GLU A 163 16.54 2.32 0.93
N ARG A 164 15.28 2.18 1.36
CA ARG A 164 14.21 1.57 0.55
C ARG A 164 13.81 2.45 -0.64
N VAL A 165 13.69 3.75 -0.43
CA VAL A 165 13.41 4.74 -1.50
C VAL A 165 14.53 4.74 -2.53
N ASP A 166 15.79 4.80 -2.10
CA ASP A 166 16.96 4.73 -3.01
C ASP A 166 16.97 3.41 -3.80
N TRP A 167 16.71 2.28 -3.14
CA TRP A 167 16.61 0.99 -3.81
C TRP A 167 15.51 0.97 -4.87
N LEU A 168 14.30 1.46 -4.54
CA LEU A 168 13.14 1.52 -5.45
C LEU A 168 13.46 2.38 -6.68
N VAL A 169 13.97 3.58 -6.46
CA VAL A 169 14.38 4.50 -7.53
C VAL A 169 15.41 3.85 -8.46
N LYS A 170 16.40 3.14 -7.90
CA LYS A 170 17.37 2.38 -8.71
C LYS A 170 16.72 1.28 -9.54
N GLN A 171 15.66 0.64 -9.05
CA GLN A 171 14.92 -0.35 -9.84
C GLN A 171 14.13 0.30 -10.98
N ILE A 172 13.47 1.45 -10.72
CA ILE A 172 12.73 2.20 -11.73
C ILE A 172 13.68 2.68 -12.85
N VAL A 173 14.76 3.39 -12.47
CA VAL A 173 15.76 3.90 -13.42
C VAL A 173 16.48 2.77 -14.15
N GLY A 174 16.81 1.69 -13.45
CA GLY A 174 17.43 0.49 -14.02
C GLY A 174 16.49 -0.35 -14.88
N GLY A 175 15.21 0.01 -14.91
CA GLY A 175 14.23 -0.53 -15.79
C GLY A 175 13.61 -1.86 -15.42
N LYS A 176 13.66 -2.17 -14.12
CA LYS A 176 13.19 -3.40 -13.50
C LYS A 176 11.80 -3.27 -12.86
N PHE A 177 11.18 -2.10 -12.99
CA PHE A 177 9.81 -1.84 -12.56
C PHE A 177 8.88 -1.82 -13.79
N PRO A 178 7.65 -2.37 -13.72
CA PRO A 178 7.06 -3.09 -12.58
C PRO A 178 7.78 -4.41 -12.27
N PHE A 179 7.68 -4.85 -11.01
CA PHE A 179 8.32 -6.08 -10.54
C PHE A 179 7.56 -7.33 -11.01
N GLU A 180 8.24 -8.48 -11.09
CA GLU A 180 7.62 -9.75 -11.50
C GLU A 180 6.47 -10.17 -10.57
N GLU A 181 6.53 -9.81 -9.29
CA GLU A 181 5.47 -10.09 -8.32
C GLU A 181 4.15 -9.37 -8.67
N ILE A 182 4.21 -8.24 -9.37
CA ILE A 182 3.01 -7.53 -9.85
C ILE A 182 2.30 -8.37 -10.91
N GLU A 183 3.05 -9.07 -11.76
CA GLU A 183 2.48 -9.98 -12.76
C GLU A 183 1.80 -11.19 -12.09
N CYS A 184 2.40 -11.76 -11.05
CA CYS A 184 1.75 -12.76 -10.20
C CYS A 184 0.45 -12.21 -9.57
N GLY A 185 0.46 -10.93 -9.17
CA GLY A 185 -0.69 -10.22 -8.64
C GLY A 185 -1.81 -10.08 -9.67
N ARG A 186 -1.51 -9.67 -10.90
CA ARG A 186 -2.49 -9.59 -12.00
C ARG A 186 -3.13 -10.94 -12.29
N GLN A 187 -2.35 -12.01 -12.35
CA GLN A 187 -2.87 -13.37 -12.52
C GLN A 187 -3.76 -13.80 -11.33
N ALA A 188 -3.47 -13.35 -10.11
CA ALA A 188 -4.37 -13.53 -8.98
C ALA A 188 -5.69 -12.77 -9.18
N CYS A 189 -5.64 -11.49 -9.57
CA CYS A 189 -6.83 -10.68 -9.86
C CYS A 189 -7.71 -11.30 -10.97
N GLN A 190 -7.11 -11.81 -12.06
CA GLN A 190 -7.81 -12.52 -13.13
C GLN A 190 -8.55 -13.78 -12.61
N ARG A 191 -7.87 -14.61 -11.80
CA ARG A 191 -8.48 -15.81 -11.21
C ARG A 191 -9.64 -15.48 -10.25
N LEU A 192 -9.59 -14.31 -9.62
CA LEU A 192 -10.65 -13.79 -8.76
C LEU A 192 -11.79 -13.13 -9.55
N GLY A 193 -11.64 -12.98 -10.87
CA GLY A 193 -12.61 -12.31 -11.74
C GLY A 193 -12.62 -10.78 -11.57
N TRP A 194 -11.55 -10.20 -11.03
CA TRP A 194 -11.42 -8.75 -10.83
C TRP A 194 -10.85 -8.02 -12.05
N SER A 195 -10.17 -8.75 -12.95
CA SER A 195 -9.68 -8.23 -14.23
C SER A 195 -10.14 -9.14 -15.37
N THR A 196 -10.46 -8.54 -16.52
CA THR A 196 -10.85 -9.25 -17.76
C THR A 196 -9.72 -9.43 -18.76
N GLU A 197 -8.60 -8.75 -18.56
CA GLU A 197 -7.38 -8.89 -19.35
C GLU A 197 -6.35 -9.72 -18.61
#